data_AF-A0A2Z6MG93-F1
#
_entry.id   AF-A0A2Z6MG93-F1
#
_cell.length_a   1.000
_cell.length_b   1.000
_cell.length_c   1.000
_cell.angle_alpha   90.00
_cell.angle_beta   90.00
_cell.angle_gamma   90.00
#
_symmetry.space_group_name_H-M   'P 1'
#
loop_
_entity.id
_entity.type
_entity.pdbx_description
1 polymer ?
#
loop_
_entity_poly.entity_id
_entity_poly.type
_entity_poly.pdbx_seq_one_letter_code
_entity_poly.pdbx_strand_id
1 'polypeptide(L)'
;MNERREAGYEFDNNKLLEYNHMSFGGPPVIVKTDEEANELLKNIQLESAIEEEVLAAPPKLVYSRLILRFTRKLLVAVRDRWDSHVPAINKVIPPSWQNEPGGKILELSILHLAMSEIAMLDTRHQIVINEAVDLAKRFCDGAAPRIINGCLRSFYRDLELEASNKRV
;
A
#
# COMPACT_ATOMS: atom_id res chain seq x y z
N MET A 1 6.28 -21.59 -0.23
CA MET A 1 5.65 -22.83 0.25
C MET A 1 4.96 -22.45 1.55
N ASN A 2 3.65 -22.18 1.53
CA ASN A 2 2.92 -21.95 2.78
C ASN A 2 2.88 -23.31 3.47
N GLU A 3 3.77 -23.54 4.42
CA GLU A 3 3.58 -24.62 5.39
C GLU A 3 2.14 -24.49 5.90
N ARG A 4 1.42 -25.62 5.87
CA ARG A 4 0.09 -25.71 6.44
C ARG A 4 0.26 -25.46 7.93
N ARG A 5 0.22 -24.19 8.36
CA ARG A 5 -0.06 -23.85 9.76
C ARG A 5 -1.24 -24.72 10.15
N GLU A 6 -1.01 -25.48 11.20
CA GLU A 6 -1.35 -26.89 11.34
C GLU A 6 -2.84 -27.18 11.18
N ALA A 7 -3.19 -28.45 10.96
CA ALA A 7 -4.57 -28.90 11.11
C ALA A 7 -5.06 -28.52 12.52
N GLY A 8 -5.79 -27.40 12.64
CA GLY A 8 -6.25 -26.85 13.93
C GLY A 8 -6.01 -25.35 14.15
N TYR A 9 -5.28 -24.62 13.29
CA TYR A 9 -5.15 -23.17 13.45
C TYR A 9 -6.49 -22.47 13.19
N GLU A 10 -7.08 -21.92 14.24
CA GLU A 10 -8.30 -21.11 14.20
C GLU A 10 -7.92 -19.64 14.44
N PHE A 11 -8.30 -18.78 13.50
CA PHE A 11 -8.03 -17.35 13.60
C PHE A 11 -9.10 -16.68 14.47
N ASP A 12 -8.68 -15.92 15.48
CA ASP A 12 -9.58 -15.16 16.34
C ASP A 12 -10.12 -13.94 15.59
N ASN A 13 -11.39 -14.02 15.16
CA ASN A 13 -12.05 -12.96 14.41
C ASN A 13 -12.22 -11.66 15.22
N ASN A 14 -12.16 -11.70 16.56
CA ASN A 14 -12.24 -10.47 17.36
C ASN A 14 -11.06 -9.54 17.09
N LYS A 15 -9.90 -10.10 16.71
CA LYS A 15 -8.71 -9.33 16.37
C LYS A 15 -8.90 -8.45 15.14
N LEU A 16 -9.84 -8.78 14.25
CA LEU A 16 -10.21 -7.91 13.13
C LEU A 16 -11.00 -6.67 13.55
N LEU A 17 -11.70 -6.73 14.69
CA LEU A 17 -12.42 -5.57 15.24
C LEU A 17 -11.45 -4.61 15.93
N GLU A 18 -10.39 -5.14 16.52
CA GLU A 18 -9.35 -4.36 17.20
C GLU A 18 -8.27 -3.85 16.22
N TYR A 19 -8.07 -4.55 15.10
CA TYR A 19 -7.05 -4.19 14.12
C TYR A 19 -7.38 -2.88 13.40
N ASN A 20 -6.64 -1.83 13.76
CA ASN A 20 -6.70 -0.54 13.10
C ASN A 20 -5.57 -0.39 12.07
N HIS A 21 -5.89 -0.69 10.81
CA HIS A 21 -4.98 -0.53 9.68
C HIS A 21 -4.70 0.94 9.29
N MET A 22 -5.11 1.94 10.07
CA MET A 22 -4.87 3.37 9.84
C MET A 22 -4.23 4.08 11.05
N SER A 23 -3.78 3.34 12.09
CA SER A 23 -3.22 3.92 13.32
C SER A 23 -1.92 4.72 13.12
N PHE A 24 -1.22 4.50 12.01
CA PHE A 24 0.03 5.21 11.63
C PHE A 24 -0.21 6.63 11.09
N GLY A 25 -1.45 7.03 10.85
CA GLY A 25 -1.78 8.38 10.39
C GLY A 25 -2.00 9.35 11.56
N GLY A 26 -1.31 10.48 11.58
CA GLY A 26 -1.58 11.55 12.55
C GLY A 26 -0.42 12.51 12.77
N PRO A 27 -0.65 13.65 13.46
CA PRO A 27 0.43 14.49 13.96
C PRO A 27 1.26 13.70 15.01
N PRO A 28 2.53 14.06 15.21
CA PRO A 28 3.36 13.45 16.26
C PRO A 28 2.66 13.54 17.62
N VAL A 29 2.57 12.41 18.32
CA VAL A 29 2.02 12.35 19.69
C VAL A 29 3.05 12.93 20.66
N ILE A 30 2.64 13.90 21.46
CA ILE A 30 3.49 14.55 22.47
C ILE A 30 3.02 14.09 23.85
N VAL A 31 3.94 13.53 24.63
CA VAL A 31 3.73 13.12 26.03
C VAL A 31 4.40 14.11 26.97
N LYS A 32 3.80 14.35 28.14
CA LYS A 32 4.30 15.31 29.14
C LYS A 32 5.02 14.64 30.30
N THR A 33 4.69 13.38 30.60
CA THR A 33 5.31 12.61 31.68
C THR A 33 5.82 11.26 31.22
N ASP A 34 6.71 10.67 32.01
CA ASP A 34 7.22 9.32 31.76
C ASP A 34 6.13 8.27 31.93
N GLU A 35 5.14 8.48 32.81
CA GLU A 35 3.99 7.57 32.92
C GLU A 35 3.15 7.55 31.64
N GLU A 36 2.84 8.72 31.07
CA GLU A 36 2.11 8.83 29.79
C GLU A 36 2.90 8.17 28.64
N ALA A 37 4.22 8.34 28.62
CA ALA A 37 5.10 7.71 27.64
C ALA A 37 5.06 6.17 27.74
N ASN A 38 5.12 5.64 28.96
CA ASN A 38 5.07 4.19 29.21
C ASN A 38 3.70 3.59 28.85
N GLU A 39 2.61 4.30 29.14
CA GLU A 39 1.26 3.86 28.76
C GLU A 39 1.09 3.84 27.23
N LEU A 40 1.55 4.88 26.54
CA LEU A 40 1.54 4.94 25.08
C LEU A 40 2.35 3.80 24.46
N LEU A 41 3.54 3.53 24.98
CA LEU A 41 4.40 2.45 24.50
C LEU A 41 3.75 1.08 24.68
N LYS A 42 3.07 0.85 25.81
CA LYS A 42 2.29 -0.37 26.04
C LYS A 42 1.15 -0.53 25.03
N ASN A 43 0.44 0.54 24.71
CA ASN A 43 -0.64 0.51 23.72
C ASN A 43 -0.12 0.21 22.31
N ILE A 44 0.99 0.84 21.91
CA ILE A 44 1.66 0.57 20.62
C ILE A 44 2.09 -0.91 20.53
N GLN A 45 2.63 -1.48 21.61
CA GLN A 45 3.01 -2.90 21.63
C GLN A 45 1.80 -3.83 21.48
N LEU A 46 0.67 -3.51 22.12
CA LEU A 46 -0.57 -4.27 21.98
C LEU A 46 -1.11 -4.20 20.55
N GLU A 47 -1.16 -3.01 19.95
CA GLU A 47 -1.57 -2.82 18.56
C GLU A 47 -0.66 -3.59 17.59
N SER A 48 0.66 -3.52 17.81
CA SER A 48 1.65 -4.24 17.00
C SER A 48 1.48 -5.76 17.08
N ALA A 49 1.11 -6.31 18.24
CA ALA A 49 0.89 -7.73 18.41
C ALA A 49 -0.36 -8.21 17.65
N ILE A 50 -1.43 -7.41 17.68
CA ILE A 50 -2.66 -7.68 16.90
C ILE A 50 -2.35 -7.64 15.41
N GLU A 51 -1.61 -6.61 14.96
CA GLU A 51 -1.20 -6.47 13.57
C GLU A 51 -0.37 -7.66 13.08
N GLU A 52 0.64 -8.09 13.86
CA GLU A 52 1.48 -9.24 13.51
C GLU A 52 0.63 -10.49 13.30
N GLU A 53 -0.33 -10.74 14.18
CA GLU A 53 -1.19 -11.91 14.08
C GLU A 53 -2.10 -11.87 12.84
N VAL A 54 -2.72 -10.72 12.58
CA VAL A 54 -3.55 -10.53 11.38
C VAL A 54 -2.74 -10.71 10.11
N LEU A 55 -1.52 -10.15 10.04
CA LEU A 55 -0.65 -10.22 8.86
C LEU A 55 -0.03 -11.61 8.66
N ALA A 56 0.25 -12.34 9.74
CA ALA A 56 0.82 -13.67 9.68
C ALA A 56 -0.23 -14.76 9.40
N ALA A 57 -1.51 -14.49 9.70
CA ALA A 57 -2.58 -15.44 9.50
C ALA A 57 -2.83 -15.73 8.00
N PRO A 58 -3.20 -16.98 7.64
CA PRO A 58 -3.52 -17.32 6.26
C PRO A 58 -4.62 -16.41 5.70
N PRO A 59 -4.41 -15.73 4.54
CA PRO A 59 -5.37 -14.76 4.00
C PRO A 59 -6.80 -15.30 3.81
N LYS A 60 -6.95 -16.61 3.60
CA LYS A 60 -8.26 -17.27 3.46
C LYS A 60 -9.08 -17.35 4.75
N LEU A 61 -8.42 -17.25 5.90
CA LEU A 61 -9.06 -17.24 7.23
C LEU A 61 -9.38 -15.82 7.67
N VAL A 62 -8.59 -14.84 7.23
CA VAL A 62 -8.70 -13.44 7.62
C VAL A 62 -9.64 -12.65 6.70
N TYR A 63 -9.50 -12.82 5.38
CA TYR A 63 -10.16 -11.95 4.40
C TYR A 63 -11.31 -12.65 3.67
N SER A 64 -12.34 -11.87 3.34
CA SER A 64 -13.49 -12.37 2.59
C SER A 64 -13.11 -12.81 1.17
N ARG A 65 -13.90 -13.72 0.59
CA ARG A 65 -13.73 -14.18 -0.80
C ARG A 65 -13.72 -13.02 -1.81
N LEU A 66 -14.47 -11.95 -1.53
CA LEU A 66 -14.53 -10.76 -2.37
C LEU A 66 -13.17 -10.07 -2.44
N ILE A 67 -12.56 -9.81 -1.28
CA ILE A 67 -11.24 -9.17 -1.17
C ILE A 67 -10.18 -10.05 -1.83
N LEU A 68 -10.14 -11.34 -1.52
CA LEU A 68 -9.17 -12.26 -2.13
C LEU A 68 -9.28 -12.33 -3.65
N ARG A 69 -10.50 -12.27 -4.19
CA ARG A 69 -10.74 -12.21 -5.64
C ARG A 69 -10.26 -10.88 -6.22
N PHE A 70 -10.50 -9.77 -5.54
CA PHE A 70 -10.03 -8.45 -5.94
C PHE A 70 -8.50 -8.38 -5.94
N THR A 71 -7.84 -8.78 -4.83
CA THR A 71 -6.38 -8.84 -4.73
C THR A 71 -5.78 -9.68 -5.85
N ARG A 72 -6.37 -10.83 -6.19
CA ARG A 72 -5.93 -11.64 -7.34
C ARG A 72 -6.02 -10.86 -8.65
N LYS A 73 -7.12 -10.15 -8.90
CA LYS A 73 -7.28 -9.34 -10.12
C LYS A 73 -6.22 -8.24 -10.19
N LEU A 74 -5.96 -7.56 -9.08
CA LEU A 74 -4.93 -6.52 -9.00
C LEU A 74 -3.54 -7.08 -9.29
N LEU A 75 -3.17 -8.21 -8.69
CA LEU A 75 -1.87 -8.86 -8.94
C LEU A 75 -1.71 -9.31 -10.40
N VAL A 76 -2.79 -9.79 -11.03
CA VAL A 76 -2.79 -10.13 -12.46
C VAL A 76 -2.58 -8.86 -13.31
N ALA A 77 -3.28 -7.76 -13.00
CA ALA A 77 -3.11 -6.49 -13.71
C ALA A 77 -1.66 -5.96 -13.60
N VAL A 78 -1.05 -6.05 -12.40
CA VAL A 78 0.35 -5.67 -12.19
C VAL A 78 1.29 -6.52 -13.03
N ARG A 79 1.13 -7.85 -13.00
CA ARG A 79 1.95 -8.78 -13.79
C ARG A 79 1.84 -8.47 -15.28
N ASP A 80 0.63 -8.32 -15.79
CA ASP A 80 0.37 -8.17 -17.22
C ASP A 80 0.87 -6.82 -17.78
N ARG A 81 1.03 -5.81 -16.92
CA ARG A 81 1.51 -4.47 -17.29
C ARG A 81 2.93 -4.17 -16.85
N TRP A 82 3.61 -5.10 -16.19
CA TRP A 82 4.92 -4.88 -15.59
C TRP A 82 5.90 -4.21 -16.56
N ASP A 83 6.10 -4.80 -17.73
CA ASP A 83 7.04 -4.32 -18.75
C ASP A 83 6.67 -2.94 -19.30
N SER A 84 5.38 -2.61 -19.34
CA SER A 84 4.90 -1.29 -19.76
C SER A 84 4.98 -0.22 -18.66
N HIS A 85 4.91 -0.63 -17.39
CA HIS A 85 4.99 0.30 -16.27
C HIS A 85 6.41 0.71 -15.93
N VAL A 86 7.40 -0.18 -16.09
CA VAL A 86 8.81 0.16 -15.85
C VAL A 86 9.23 1.46 -16.57
N PRO A 87 9.02 1.62 -17.90
CA PRO A 87 9.36 2.86 -18.58
C PRO A 87 8.46 4.04 -18.17
N ALA A 88 7.17 3.80 -17.88
CA ALA A 88 6.26 4.85 -17.43
C ALA A 88 6.65 5.42 -16.06
N ILE A 89 7.08 4.55 -15.14
CA ILE A 89 7.60 4.91 -13.82
C ILE A 89 8.90 5.70 -13.98
N ASN A 90 9.85 5.22 -14.79
CA ASN A 90 11.12 5.91 -15.03
C ASN A 90 10.94 7.33 -15.59
N LYS A 91 9.84 7.60 -16.31
CA LYS A 91 9.50 8.94 -16.80
C LYS A 91 9.07 9.90 -15.70
N VAL A 92 8.42 9.41 -14.64
CA VAL A 92 7.78 10.25 -13.60
C VAL A 92 8.55 10.32 -12.28
N ILE A 93 9.39 9.32 -11.97
CA ILE A 93 10.13 9.30 -10.71
C ILE A 93 11.34 10.25 -10.72
N PRO A 94 11.76 10.76 -9.54
CA PRO A 94 12.97 11.56 -9.43
C PRO A 94 14.22 10.81 -9.89
N PRO A 95 15.24 11.49 -10.46
CA PRO A 95 16.49 10.86 -10.85
C PRO A 95 17.21 10.15 -9.69
N SER A 96 17.07 10.65 -8.46
CA SER A 96 17.64 10.00 -7.27
C SER A 96 17.10 8.59 -7.03
N TRP A 97 15.86 8.32 -7.40
CA TRP A 97 15.26 6.98 -7.27
C TRP A 97 15.69 6.05 -8.40
N GLN A 98 16.02 6.59 -9.57
CA GLN A 98 16.53 5.83 -10.71
C GLN A 98 17.95 5.31 -10.45
N ASN A 99 18.75 6.11 -9.74
CA ASN A 99 20.14 5.76 -9.43
C ASN A 99 20.25 4.70 -8.33
N GLU A 100 19.26 4.61 -7.43
CA GLU A 100 19.26 3.70 -6.28
C GLU A 100 17.94 2.92 -6.16
N PRO A 101 17.56 2.10 -7.16
CA PRO A 101 16.27 1.42 -7.17
C PRO A 101 16.14 0.39 -6.05
N GLY A 102 17.25 -0.21 -5.61
CA GLY A 102 17.29 -1.14 -4.48
C GLY A 102 16.90 -0.50 -3.15
N GLY A 103 17.19 0.80 -2.96
CA GLY A 103 16.76 1.57 -1.78
C GLY A 103 15.34 2.12 -1.89
N LYS A 104 14.63 1.80 -2.98
CA LYS A 104 13.30 2.33 -3.32
C LYS A 104 12.27 1.26 -3.68
N ILE A 105 12.51 0.02 -3.26
CA ILE A 105 11.66 -1.13 -3.62
C ILE A 105 10.21 -0.91 -3.20
N LEU A 106 9.97 -0.37 -2.00
CA LEU A 106 8.61 -0.15 -1.49
C LEU A 106 7.90 0.95 -2.29
N GLU A 107 8.57 2.08 -2.51
CA GLU A 107 8.01 3.20 -3.27
C GLU A 107 7.68 2.79 -4.72
N LEU A 108 8.59 2.05 -5.38
CA LEU A 108 8.39 1.55 -6.73
C LEU A 108 7.25 0.50 -6.78
N SER A 109 7.15 -0.36 -5.76
CA SER A 109 6.06 -1.35 -5.65
C SER A 109 4.69 -0.68 -5.52
N ILE A 110 4.59 0.38 -4.70
CA ILE A 110 3.36 1.19 -4.56
C ILE A 110 2.99 1.83 -5.90
N LEU A 111 3.96 2.41 -6.63
CA LEU A 111 3.71 2.98 -7.95
C LEU A 111 3.19 1.93 -8.94
N HIS A 112 3.81 0.75 -8.99
CA HIS A 112 3.35 -0.34 -9.85
C HIS A 112 1.91 -0.77 -9.54
N LEU A 113 1.56 -0.93 -8.25
CA LEU A 113 0.21 -1.29 -7.82
C LEU A 113 -0.80 -0.22 -8.25
N ALA A 114 -0.54 1.04 -7.91
CA ALA A 114 -1.44 2.15 -8.18
C ALA A 114 -1.63 2.40 -9.68
N MET A 115 -0.56 2.38 -10.48
CA MET A 115 -0.65 2.56 -11.93
C MET A 115 -1.45 1.42 -12.59
N SER A 116 -1.29 0.19 -12.11
CA SER A 116 -2.04 -0.96 -12.61
C SER A 116 -3.52 -0.88 -12.30
N GLU A 117 -3.87 -0.43 -11.10
CA GLU A 117 -5.26 -0.20 -10.74
C GLU A 117 -5.88 0.93 -11.57
N ILE A 118 -5.19 2.08 -11.73
CA ILE A 118 -5.66 3.21 -12.56
C ILE A 118 -5.88 2.79 -14.02
N ALA A 119 -4.99 1.97 -14.58
CA ALA A 119 -5.01 1.63 -16.00
C ALA A 119 -6.03 0.52 -16.36
N MET A 120 -6.43 -0.32 -15.41
CA MET A 120 -7.17 -1.56 -15.71
C MET A 120 -8.41 -1.80 -14.86
N LEU A 121 -8.54 -1.15 -13.72
CA LEU A 121 -9.70 -1.28 -12.85
C LEU A 121 -10.53 -0.01 -12.97
N ASP A 122 -11.85 -0.17 -12.94
CA ASP A 122 -12.81 0.95 -12.99
C ASP A 122 -12.86 1.71 -11.64
N THR A 123 -11.72 1.76 -10.95
CA THR A 123 -11.55 2.50 -9.70
C THR A 123 -11.24 3.96 -10.04
N ARG A 124 -11.92 4.89 -9.37
CA ARG A 124 -11.65 6.32 -9.56
C ARG A 124 -10.20 6.63 -9.19
N HIS A 125 -9.45 7.23 -10.10
CA HIS A 125 -8.02 7.52 -9.90
C HIS A 125 -7.73 8.31 -8.62
N GLN A 126 -8.63 9.21 -8.18
CA GLN A 126 -8.44 9.95 -6.93
C GLN A 126 -8.37 9.04 -5.71
N ILE A 127 -9.18 7.97 -5.70
CA ILE A 127 -9.18 6.97 -4.62
C ILE A 127 -7.84 6.25 -4.65
N VAL A 128 -7.44 5.71 -5.81
CA VAL A 128 -6.17 4.98 -5.95
C VAL A 128 -4.96 5.81 -5.52
N ILE A 129 -4.94 7.10 -5.90
CA ILE A 129 -3.85 8.01 -5.51
C ILE A 129 -3.83 8.22 -3.99
N ASN A 130 -4.98 8.43 -3.36
CA ASN A 130 -5.06 8.62 -1.91
C ASN A 130 -4.61 7.36 -1.16
N GLU A 131 -5.10 6.18 -1.56
CA GLU A 131 -4.70 4.90 -0.95
C GLU A 131 -3.20 4.62 -1.12
N ALA A 132 -2.64 4.95 -2.29
CA ALA A 132 -1.20 4.82 -2.53
C ALA A 132 -0.37 5.75 -1.64
N VAL A 133 -0.88 6.95 -1.36
CA VAL A 133 -0.25 7.91 -0.44
C VAL A 133 -0.33 7.40 1.00
N ASP A 134 -1.44 6.79 1.40
CA ASP A 134 -1.60 6.24 2.76
C ASP A 134 -0.73 5.00 2.97
N LEU A 135 -0.59 4.12 1.96
CA LEU A 135 0.41 3.04 1.97
C LEU A 135 1.83 3.59 2.09
N ALA A 136 2.14 4.69 1.40
CA ALA A 136 3.46 5.32 1.48
C ALA A 136 3.74 5.92 2.86
N LYS A 137 2.74 6.51 3.52
CA LYS A 137 2.90 7.00 4.92
C LYS A 137 3.16 5.85 5.89
N ARG A 138 2.58 4.69 5.61
CA ARG A 138 2.71 3.50 6.45
C ARG A 138 4.07 2.82 6.32
N PHE A 139 4.57 2.69 5.10
CA PHE A 139 5.71 1.82 4.80
C PHE A 139 6.95 2.54 4.26
N CYS A 140 6.86 3.83 3.95
CA CYS A 140 7.96 4.59 3.37
C CYS A 140 8.28 5.83 4.21
N ASP A 141 9.50 6.32 4.06
CA ASP A 141 10.02 7.41 4.87
C ASP A 141 10.10 8.76 4.13
N GLY A 142 10.22 9.82 4.93
CA GLY A 142 10.57 11.15 4.48
C GLY A 142 9.59 11.70 3.45
N ALA A 143 10.10 12.06 2.26
CA ALA A 143 9.31 12.71 1.23
C ALA A 143 8.52 11.74 0.32
N ALA A 144 8.61 10.42 0.53
CA ALA A 144 8.02 9.42 -0.34
C ALA A 144 6.50 9.60 -0.59
N PRO A 145 5.63 9.88 0.41
CA PRO A 145 4.20 10.07 0.17
C PRO A 145 3.92 11.24 -0.78
N ARG A 146 4.65 12.35 -0.62
CA ARG A 146 4.53 13.53 -1.49
C ARG A 146 5.01 13.25 -2.92
N ILE A 147 6.11 12.51 -3.06
CA ILE A 147 6.69 12.16 -4.36
C ILE A 147 5.75 11.21 -5.11
N ILE A 148 5.23 10.17 -4.45
CA ILE A 148 4.27 9.21 -5.02
C ILE A 148 3.02 9.91 -5.52
N ASN A 149 2.43 10.81 -4.73
CA ASN A 149 1.29 11.64 -5.16
C ASN A 149 1.61 12.42 -6.46
N GLY A 150 2.79 13.05 -6.54
CA GLY A 150 3.23 13.79 -7.72
C GLY A 150 3.44 12.91 -8.96
N CYS A 151 4.04 11.73 -8.78
CA CYS A 151 4.27 10.76 -9.84
C CYS A 151 2.95 10.25 -10.42
N LEU A 152 2.00 9.84 -9.57
CA LEU A 152 0.72 9.28 -10.02
C LEU A 152 -0.16 10.33 -10.71
N ARG A 153 -0.16 11.59 -10.24
CA ARG A 153 -0.84 12.69 -10.93
C ARG A 153 -0.25 12.96 -12.32
N SER A 154 1.08 12.92 -12.44
CA SER A 154 1.75 13.12 -13.73
C SER A 154 1.43 11.98 -14.70
N PHE A 155 1.48 10.74 -14.23
CA PHE A 155 1.09 9.55 -14.99
C PHE A 155 -0.35 9.63 -15.48
N TYR A 156 -1.31 9.95 -14.60
CA TYR A 156 -2.71 10.05 -14.97
C TYR A 156 -2.97 11.14 -16.02
N ARG A 157 -2.32 12.30 -15.90
CA ARG A 157 -2.43 13.38 -16.90
C ARG A 157 -1.92 12.94 -18.27
N ASP A 158 -0.82 12.20 -18.33
CA ASP A 158 -0.29 11.68 -19.59
C ASP A 158 -1.27 10.69 -20.24
N LEU A 159 -1.90 9.81 -19.45
CA LEU A 159 -2.95 8.92 -19.92
C LEU A 159 -4.17 9.67 -20.49
N GLU A 160 -4.62 10.74 -19.83
CA GLU A 160 -5.74 11.56 -20.31
C GLU A 160 -5.41 12.26 -21.64
N LEU A 161 -4.17 12.75 -21.79
CA LEU A 161 -3.71 13.36 -23.04
C LEU A 161 -3.66 12.34 -24.18
N GLU A 162 -3.12 11.14 -23.93
CA GLU A 162 -3.10 10.07 -24.92
C GLU A 162 -4.50 9.62 -25.33
N ALA A 163 -5.43 9.50 -24.36
CA ALA A 163 -6.81 9.15 -24.64
C ALA A 163 -7.54 10.24 -25.44
N SER A 164 -7.21 11.51 -25.21
CA SER A 164 -7.76 12.64 -25.96
C SER A 164 -7.23 12.69 -27.39
N ASN A 165 -5.92 12.49 -27.58
CA ASN A 165 -5.28 12.47 -28.90
C ASN A 165 -5.73 11.32 -29.79
N LYS A 166 -6.16 10.19 -29.21
CA LYS A 166 -6.72 9.04 -29.96
C LYS A 166 -8.18 9.24 -30.40
N ARG A 167 -8.86 10.27 -29.88
CA ARG A 167 -10.26 10.59 -30.22
C ARG A 167 -10.38 11.68 -31.30
N VAL A 168 -9.25 12.27 -31.70
CA VAL A 168 -9.11 13.22 -32.81
C VAL A 168 -8.60 12.47 -34.02
#